data_AF-F0WS91-F1
#
_entry.id   AF-F0WS91-F1
#
_cell.length_a   1.000
_cell.length_b   1.000
_cell.length_c   1.000
_cell.angle_alpha   90.00
_cell.angle_beta   90.00
_cell.angle_gamma   90.00
#
_symmetry.space_group_name_H-M   'P 1'
#
loop_
_entity.id
_entity.type
_entity.pdbx_description
1 polymer ?
#
loop_
_entity_poly.entity_id
_entity_poly.type
_entity_poly.pdbx_seq_one_letter_code
_entity_poly.pdbx_strand_id
1 'polypeptide(L)'
;MLCKRHSEYPNLLLRALSRWTGLAFKLPTNPSHATLLGLFEKPVTEEAVRTNPARKSNQYVCCSFLERALVFWIDPCEVLQMPRVTWKTMRAKAEKIRSTLVCDAATSPT
;
A
#
# COMPACT_ATOMS: atom_id res chain seq x y z
N MET A 1 -14.26 -6.83 -7.08
CA MET A 1 -15.73 -6.99 -6.97
C MET A 1 -16.53 -5.78 -7.43
N LEU A 2 -16.31 -4.57 -6.88
CA LEU A 2 -17.03 -3.36 -7.31
C LEU A 2 -16.75 -2.98 -8.78
N CYS A 3 -15.47 -2.96 -9.20
CA CYS A 3 -15.12 -2.67 -10.60
C CYS A 3 -15.71 -3.71 -11.56
N LYS A 4 -15.71 -4.99 -11.16
CA LYS A 4 -16.35 -6.08 -11.91
C LYS A 4 -17.86 -5.84 -12.09
N ARG A 5 -18.56 -5.45 -11.02
CA ARG A 5 -19.99 -5.10 -11.06
C ARG A 5 -20.27 -3.91 -12.00
N HIS A 6 -19.40 -2.89 -12.01
CA HIS A 6 -19.50 -1.77 -12.93
C HIS A 6 -19.27 -2.18 -14.38
N SER A 7 -18.31 -3.07 -14.65
CA SER A 7 -18.06 -3.62 -15.99
C SER A 7 -19.20 -4.50 -16.50
N GLU A 8 -19.86 -5.26 -15.64
CA GLU A 8 -21.04 -6.09 -15.99
C GLU A 8 -22.29 -5.23 -16.26
N TYR A 9 -22.39 -4.06 -15.63
CA TYR A 9 -23.53 -3.16 -15.76
C TYR A 9 -23.07 -1.70 -15.96
N PRO A 10 -22.54 -1.35 -17.15
CA PRO A 10 -21.94 -0.03 -17.39
C PRO A 10 -22.97 1.12 -17.37
N ASN A 11 -24.24 0.82 -17.63
CA ASN A 11 -25.33 1.81 -17.62
C ASN A 11 -25.92 2.06 -16.22
N LEU A 12 -25.38 1.38 -15.19
CA LEU A 12 -25.91 1.50 -13.85
C LEU A 12 -25.52 2.86 -13.27
N LEU A 13 -26.52 3.62 -12.80
CA LEU A 13 -26.28 4.93 -12.19
C LEU A 13 -25.30 4.80 -11.01
N LEU A 14 -24.32 5.71 -10.92
CA LEU A 14 -23.36 5.80 -9.81
C LEU A 14 -24.04 5.79 -8.43
N ARG A 15 -25.25 6.38 -8.34
CA ARG A 15 -26.07 6.37 -7.11
C ARG A 15 -26.53 4.97 -6.70
N ALA A 16 -26.93 4.16 -7.68
CA ALA A 16 -27.34 2.77 -7.45
C ALA A 16 -26.12 1.91 -7.07
N LEU A 17 -24.97 2.13 -7.72
CA LEU A 17 -23.70 1.53 -7.34
C LEU A 17 -23.28 1.91 -5.92
N SER A 18 -23.39 3.18 -5.53
CA SER A 18 -23.09 3.65 -4.18
C SER A 18 -23.94 2.94 -3.13
N ARG A 19 -25.25 2.90 -3.34
CA ARG A 19 -26.19 2.20 -2.43
C ARG A 19 -25.91 0.70 -2.37
N TRP A 20 -25.68 0.06 -3.51
CA TRP A 20 -25.33 -1.36 -3.56
C TRP A 20 -24.02 -1.63 -2.81
N THR A 21 -23.01 -0.77 -2.96
CA THR A 21 -21.72 -0.91 -2.28
C THR A 21 -21.88 -0.82 -0.78
N GLY A 22 -22.65 0.16 -0.29
CA GLY A 22 -22.92 0.28 1.14
C GLY A 22 -23.58 -0.96 1.73
N LEU A 23 -24.56 -1.53 1.02
CA LEU A 23 -25.26 -2.75 1.44
C LEU A 23 -24.37 -4.00 1.35
N ALA A 24 -23.67 -4.20 0.24
CA ALA A 24 -22.87 -5.39 -0.02
C ALA A 24 -21.67 -5.51 0.95
N PHE A 25 -21.04 -4.38 1.29
CA PHE A 25 -19.88 -4.34 2.17
C PHE A 25 -20.21 -3.91 3.60
N LYS A 26 -21.50 -3.74 3.93
CA LYS A 26 -21.97 -3.30 5.26
C LYS A 26 -21.24 -2.04 5.76
N LEU A 27 -21.08 -1.05 4.88
CA LEU A 27 -20.37 0.18 5.22
C LEU A 27 -21.24 1.07 6.10
N PRO A 28 -20.66 1.78 7.09
CA PRO A 28 -21.40 2.70 7.95
C PRO A 28 -22.01 3.87 7.15
N THR A 29 -21.34 4.27 6.07
CA THR A 29 -21.80 5.31 5.16
C THR A 29 -21.59 4.86 3.72
N ASN A 30 -22.54 5.19 2.85
CA ASN A 30 -22.40 4.92 1.42
C ASN A 30 -21.21 5.71 0.83
N PRO A 31 -20.42 5.10 -0.07
CA PRO A 31 -19.29 5.79 -0.70
C PRO A 31 -19.79 6.96 -1.56
N SER A 32 -19.05 8.06 -1.53
CA SER A 32 -19.33 9.21 -2.39
C SER A 32 -19.13 8.87 -3.87
N HIS A 33 -19.75 9.63 -4.77
CA HIS A 33 -19.50 9.47 -6.21
C HIS A 33 -18.03 9.67 -6.56
N ALA A 34 -17.34 10.63 -5.92
CA ALA A 34 -15.92 10.87 -6.12
C ALA A 34 -15.07 9.65 -5.71
N THR A 35 -15.44 8.98 -4.61
CA THR A 35 -14.78 7.74 -4.17
C THR A 35 -14.93 6.61 -5.19
N LEU A 36 -16.14 6.44 -5.75
CA LEU A 36 -16.40 5.43 -6.78
C LEU A 36 -15.63 5.71 -8.07
N LEU A 37 -15.64 6.97 -8.54
CA LEU A 37 -14.90 7.38 -9.73
C LEU A 37 -13.40 7.16 -9.56
N GLY A 38 -12.82 7.57 -8.42
CA GLY A 38 -11.40 7.34 -8.14
C GLY A 38 -11.02 5.86 -8.13
N LEU A 39 -11.92 4.98 -7.66
CA LEU A 39 -11.72 3.52 -7.73
C LEU A 39 -11.80 2.98 -9.16
N PHE A 40 -12.62 3.58 -10.03
CA PHE A 40 -12.76 3.17 -11.42
C PHE A 40 -11.63 3.69 -12.31
N GLU A 41 -11.11 4.89 -12.04
CA GLU A 41 -9.95 5.45 -12.76
C GLU A 41 -8.67 4.66 -12.48
N LYS A 42 -8.49 4.18 -11.25
CA LYS A 42 -7.30 3.43 -10.82
C LYS A 42 -7.72 2.14 -10.12
N PRO A 43 -8.19 1.14 -10.88
CA PRO A 43 -8.59 -0.13 -10.29
C PRO A 43 -7.39 -0.83 -9.66
N VAL A 44 -7.60 -1.39 -8.47
CA VAL A 44 -6.60 -2.25 -7.82
C VAL A 44 -6.55 -3.58 -8.56
N THR A 45 -5.36 -4.05 -8.92
CA THR A 45 -5.17 -5.34 -9.61
C THR A 45 -5.43 -6.51 -8.66
N GLU A 46 -5.96 -7.62 -9.20
CA GLU A 46 -6.22 -8.82 -8.40
C GLU A 46 -4.92 -9.40 -7.81
N GLU A 47 -3.81 -9.32 -8.55
CA GLU A 47 -2.47 -9.68 -8.09
C GLU A 47 -2.07 -8.89 -6.84
N ALA A 48 -2.34 -7.57 -6.82
CA ALA A 48 -2.00 -6.73 -5.68
C ALA A 48 -2.83 -7.09 -4.43
N VAL A 49 -4.11 -7.41 -4.62
CA VAL A 49 -5.00 -7.87 -3.54
C VAL A 49 -4.55 -9.23 -3.00
N ARG A 50 -4.20 -10.18 -3.89
CA ARG A 50 -3.73 -11.51 -3.49
C ARG A 50 -2.42 -11.45 -2.72
N THR A 51 -1.51 -10.57 -3.14
CA THR A 51 -0.20 -10.43 -2.50
C THR A 51 -0.30 -9.80 -1.11
N ASN A 52 -1.24 -8.87 -0.91
CA ASN A 52 -1.48 -8.25 0.39
C ASN A 52 -2.98 -7.90 0.57
N PRO A 53 -3.80 -8.82 1.12
CA PRO A 53 -5.24 -8.62 1.24
C PRO A 53 -5.62 -7.54 2.26
N ALA A 54 -4.72 -7.21 3.19
CA ALA A 54 -4.94 -6.15 4.18
C ALA A 54 -4.58 -4.74 3.66
N ARG A 55 -4.03 -4.64 2.44
CA ARG A 55 -3.54 -3.39 1.86
C ARG A 55 -4.71 -2.46 1.53
N LYS A 56 -4.77 -1.32 2.22
CA LYS A 56 -5.81 -0.28 2.02
C LYS A 56 -5.46 0.78 0.99
N SER A 57 -4.17 1.01 0.73
CA SER A 57 -3.72 2.01 -0.24
C SER A 57 -2.79 1.37 -1.28
N ASN A 58 -2.89 1.84 -2.52
CA ASN A 58 -1.92 1.49 -3.55
C ASN A 58 -0.69 2.43 -3.51
N GLN A 59 -0.30 2.89 -2.31
CA GLN A 59 0.85 3.78 -2.16
C GLN A 59 2.10 3.05 -2.66
N TYR A 60 2.79 3.68 -3.62
CA TYR A 60 4.00 3.12 -4.19
C TYR A 60 5.13 3.18 -3.17
N VAL A 61 5.90 2.11 -3.11
CA VAL A 61 7.13 2.03 -2.32
C VAL A 61 8.22 2.82 -3.05
N CYS A 62 8.52 4.04 -2.59
CA CYS A 62 9.48 4.91 -3.26
C CYS A 62 10.89 4.30 -3.36
N CYS A 63 11.32 3.50 -2.38
CA CYS A 63 12.64 2.87 -2.40
C CYS A 63 12.55 1.44 -1.86
N SER A 64 12.24 0.49 -2.74
CA SER A 64 12.04 -0.92 -2.37
C SER A 64 13.31 -1.59 -1.84
N PHE A 65 14.48 -1.10 -2.20
CA PHE A 65 15.75 -1.59 -1.68
C PHE A 65 15.95 -1.16 -0.22
N LEU A 66 15.75 0.12 0.09
CA LEU A 66 15.87 0.65 1.44
C LEU A 66 14.85 0.03 2.38
N GLU A 67 13.60 -0.13 1.94
CA GLU A 67 12.57 -0.80 2.73
C GLU A 67 12.94 -2.26 3.03
N ARG A 68 13.43 -3.02 2.04
CA ARG A 68 13.90 -4.39 2.26
C ARG A 68 15.06 -4.45 3.25
N ALA A 69 16.07 -3.60 3.10
CA ALA A 69 17.20 -3.54 4.02
C ALA A 69 16.77 -3.16 5.44
N LEU A 70 15.75 -2.31 5.58
CA LEU A 70 15.18 -1.94 6.87
C LEU A 70 14.41 -3.12 7.49
N VAL A 71 13.61 -3.85 6.72
CA VAL A 71 12.90 -5.07 7.17
C VAL A 71 13.89 -6.13 7.65
N PHE A 72 14.95 -6.42 6.88
CA PHE A 72 16.02 -7.34 7.30
C PHE A 72 16.68 -6.96 8.62
N TRP A 73 16.69 -5.67 8.97
CA TRP A 73 17.19 -5.22 10.26
C TRP A 73 16.15 -5.32 11.38
N ILE A 74 14.86 -5.15 11.08
CA ILE A 74 13.75 -5.21 12.03
C ILE A 74 13.44 -6.65 12.43
N ASP A 75 13.38 -7.58 11.47
CA ASP A 75 12.93 -8.96 11.71
C ASP A 75 13.67 -9.64 12.89
N PRO A 76 15.01 -9.58 12.98
CA PRO A 76 15.72 -10.17 14.12
C PRO A 76 15.43 -9.47 15.44
N CYS A 77 15.19 -8.15 15.42
CA CYS A 77 14.85 -7.40 16.63
C CYS A 77 13.46 -7.75 17.15
N GLU A 78 12.50 -8.03 16.27
CA GLU A 78 11.16 -8.50 16.66
C GLU A 78 11.20 -9.91 17.23
N VAL A 79 11.92 -10.83 16.57
CA VAL A 79 12.09 -12.22 17.05
C VAL A 79 12.73 -12.28 18.43
N LEU A 80 13.73 -11.42 18.68
CA LEU A 80 14.45 -11.36 19.95
C LEU A 80 13.75 -10.47 21.00
N GLN A 81 12.54 -9.96 20.71
CA GLN A 81 11.79 -9.02 21.54
C GLN A 81 12.66 -7.85 22.06
N MET A 82 13.57 -7.37 21.21
CA MET A 82 14.45 -6.27 21.61
C MET A 82 13.61 -4.99 21.72
N PRO A 83 13.70 -4.24 22.84
CA PRO A 83 12.90 -3.03 23.07
C PRO A 83 13.26 -1.84 22.15
N ARG A 84 14.00 -2.08 21.07
CA ARG A 84 14.72 -1.07 20.28
C ARG A 84 14.09 -0.73 18.94
N VAL A 85 12.99 -1.36 18.51
CA VAL A 85 12.31 -0.97 17.26
C VAL A 85 11.24 0.07 17.59
N THR A 86 11.66 1.33 17.65
CA THR A 86 10.76 2.49 17.74
C THR A 86 10.84 3.25 16.42
N TRP A 87 9.86 4.11 16.16
CA TRP A 87 9.91 5.01 15.00
C TRP A 87 11.24 5.78 14.88
N LYS A 88 11.77 6.26 16.02
CA LYS A 88 13.02 7.03 16.06
C LYS A 88 14.23 6.21 15.63
N THR A 89 14.33 4.96 16.10
CA THR A 89 15.45 4.07 15.76
C THR A 89 15.33 3.53 14.35
N MET A 90 14.12 3.22 13.88
CA MET A 90 13.86 2.87 12.48
C MET A 90 14.29 4.00 11.54
N ARG A 91 13.91 5.25 11.84
CA ARG A 91 14.30 6.42 11.04
C ARG A 91 15.81 6.60 11.00
N ALA A 92 16.48 6.52 12.14
CA ALA A 92 17.94 6.64 12.23
C ALA A 92 18.65 5.52 11.44
N LYS A 93 18.13 4.28 11.50
CA LYS A 93 18.67 3.15 10.75
C LYS A 93 18.44 3.32 9.25
N ALA A 94 17.25 3.73 8.83
CA ALA A 94 16.92 3.98 7.44
C ALA A 94 17.83 5.05 6.83
N GLU A 95 18.11 6.12 7.58
CA GLU A 95 19.03 7.17 7.16
C GLU A 95 20.46 6.64 6.99
N LYS A 96 20.94 5.83 7.95
CA LYS A 96 22.26 5.20 7.85
C LYS A 96 22.38 4.29 6.63
N ILE A 97 21.36 3.47 6.36
CA ILE A 97 21.29 2.60 5.17
C ILE A 97 21.30 3.46 3.89
N ARG A 98 20.55 4.57 3.88
CA ARG A 98 20.52 5.51 2.77
C ARG A 98 21.90 6.09 2.49
N SER A 99 22.61 6.56 3.54
CA SER A 99 23.95 7.13 3.39
C SER A 99 24.95 6.13 2.83
N THR A 100 24.94 4.87 3.29
CA THR A 100 25.85 3.84 2.73
C THR A 100 25.57 3.57 1.27
N LEU A 101 24.29 3.49 0.87
CA LEU A 101 23.93 3.25 -0.53
C LEU A 101 24.33 4.39 -1.47
N VAL A 102 24.25 5.64 -1.00
CA VAL A 102 24.70 6.80 -1.78
C VAL A 102 26.22 6.83 -1.93
N CYS A 103 26.97 6.42 -0.90
CA CYS A 103 28.43 6.34 -0.95
C CYS A 103 28.94 5.21 -1.86
N ASP A 104 28.28 4.05 -1.86
CA ASP A 104 28.65 2.90 -2.70
C ASP A 104 28.40 3.18 -4.20
N ALA A 105 27.34 3.95 -4.51
CA ALA A 105 27.06 4.38 -5.88
C ALA A 105 28.09 5.40 -6.43
N ALA A 106 28.69 6.22 -5.55
CA ALA A 106 29.70 7.21 -5.93
C ALA A 106 31.11 6.61 -6.12
N THR A 107 31.33 5.37 -5.70
CA THR A 107 32.65 4.71 -5.71
C THR A 107 32.76 3.57 -6.74
N SER A 108 31.73 3.33 -7.54
CA SER A 108 31.79 2.39 -8.67
C SER A 108 32.45 3.07 -9.87
N PRO A 109 33.64 2.66 -10.34
CA PRO A 109 34.27 3.22 -11.52
C PRO A 109 33.52 2.71 -12.77
N THR A 110 33.06 3.64 -13.62
CA THR A 110 32.60 3.38 -14.99
C THR A 110 33.71 2.84 -15.88
#